data_AF-A0A957FRW5-F1
#
_entry.id   AF-A0A957FRW5-F1
#
_cell.length_a   1.000
_cell.length_b   1.000
_cell.length_c   1.000
_cell.angle_alpha   90.00
_cell.angle_beta   90.00
_cell.angle_gamma   90.00
#
_symmetry.space_group_name_H-M   'P 1'
#
loop_
_entity.id
_entity.type
_entity.pdbx_description
1 polymer ?
#
loop_
_entity_poly.entity_id
_entity_poly.type
_entity_poly.pdbx_seq_one_letter_code
_entity_poly.pdbx_strand_id
1 'polypeptide(L)'
;MFTQPAFDQVGFTGSKGKTGVFGRRRSRVSSLPEYSGEFPVAAMAEEILTPGDGQIRAMVTVAGNPVLSTPNGRQLDKAMAGLEFMAAIDIYINETTRHANIILPPTTGLETEHYDIIFHLLAVHNTAKYSPPLFEKEPEQRHDWQILQALTERLSGQPGNGMAPQPMLDFALRAGPHRLSLKQLI
;
A
#
# COMPACT_ATOMS: atom_id res chain seq x y z
N MET A 1 -10.20 27.52 -5.09
CA MET A 1 -8.74 27.39 -4.89
C MET A 1 -8.50 25.92 -4.54
N PHE A 2 -7.72 25.19 -5.33
CA PHE A 2 -7.40 23.78 -5.06
C PHE A 2 -6.17 23.71 -4.15
N THR A 3 -6.09 22.67 -3.32
CA THR A 3 -4.92 22.43 -2.46
C THR A 3 -3.69 22.07 -3.29
N GLN A 4 -2.52 22.41 -2.74
CA GLN A 4 -1.19 22.13 -3.26
C GLN A 4 -0.39 21.49 -2.12
N PRO A 5 -0.43 20.16 -1.95
CA PRO A 5 0.25 19.50 -0.86
C PRO A 5 1.78 19.63 -0.99
N ALA A 6 2.49 19.59 0.15
CA ALA A 6 3.95 19.72 0.17
C ALA A 6 4.65 18.58 -0.59
N PHE A 7 4.07 17.38 -0.55
CA PHE A 7 4.38 16.31 -1.49
C PHE A 7 3.21 16.18 -2.48
N ASP A 8 3.33 16.82 -3.64
CA ASP A 8 2.35 16.73 -4.73
C ASP A 8 2.68 15.61 -5.72
N GLN A 9 2.33 14.37 -5.34
CA GLN A 9 2.53 13.19 -6.19
C GLN A 9 1.73 13.28 -7.50
N VAL A 10 0.52 13.83 -7.47
CA VAL A 10 -0.34 13.95 -8.66
C VAL A 10 0.24 14.95 -9.65
N GLY A 11 0.62 16.14 -9.18
CA GLY A 11 1.27 17.15 -10.02
C GLY A 11 2.60 16.66 -10.59
N PHE A 12 3.43 15.99 -9.78
CA PHE A 12 4.72 15.43 -10.22
C PHE A 12 4.57 14.32 -11.27
N THR A 13 3.60 13.42 -11.11
CA THR A 13 3.35 12.35 -12.09
C THR A 13 2.70 12.90 -13.36
N GLY A 14 1.78 13.85 -13.22
CA GLY A 14 1.15 14.58 -14.33
C GLY A 14 2.16 15.34 -15.18
N SER A 15 3.14 16.02 -14.59
CA SER A 15 4.20 16.71 -15.34
C SER A 15 5.10 15.77 -16.14
N LYS A 16 5.10 14.47 -15.82
CA LYS A 16 5.79 13.40 -16.56
C LYS A 16 4.88 12.70 -17.58
N GLY A 17 3.70 13.26 -17.87
CA GLY A 17 2.75 12.72 -18.84
C GLY A 17 1.96 11.50 -18.34
N LYS A 18 2.00 11.18 -17.04
CA LYS A 18 1.19 10.11 -16.46
C LYS A 18 -0.18 10.65 -16.06
N THR A 19 -1.18 10.49 -16.93
CA THR A 19 -2.55 11.01 -16.72
C THR A 19 -3.56 9.95 -16.25
N GLY A 20 -3.07 8.82 -15.74
CA GLY A 20 -3.91 7.66 -15.42
C GLY A 20 -4.25 6.82 -16.66
N VAL A 21 -4.71 5.59 -16.43
CA VAL A 21 -5.10 4.64 -17.48
C VAL A 21 -6.47 4.09 -17.11
N PHE A 22 -7.39 3.96 -18.08
CA PHE A 22 -8.71 3.37 -17.83
C PHE A 22 -9.02 2.31 -18.87
N GLY A 23 -9.50 1.15 -18.42
CA GLY A 23 -10.00 0.08 -19.28
C GLY A 23 -8.96 -0.53 -20.24
N ARG A 24 -7.65 -0.33 -20.01
CA ARG A 24 -6.58 -0.98 -20.80
C ARG A 24 -6.60 -2.50 -20.61
N ARG A 25 -6.88 -2.95 -19.39
CA ARG A 25 -7.22 -4.34 -19.07
C ARG A 25 -8.60 -4.39 -18.43
N ARG A 26 -9.16 -5.60 -18.38
CA ARG A 26 -10.43 -5.89 -17.72
C ARG A 26 -10.26 -7.07 -16.78
N SER A 27 -11.04 -7.09 -15.70
CA SER A 27 -11.14 -8.27 -14.85
C SER A 27 -11.61 -9.47 -15.68
N ARG A 28 -11.21 -10.67 -15.30
CA ARG A 28 -11.46 -11.89 -16.06
C ARG A 28 -12.92 -12.32 -15.99
N VAL A 29 -13.57 -12.14 -14.84
CA VAL A 29 -14.93 -12.68 -14.61
C VAL A 29 -16.00 -11.70 -15.08
N SER A 30 -16.20 -10.58 -14.39
CA SER A 30 -17.24 -9.59 -14.76
C SER A 30 -16.78 -8.54 -15.79
N SER A 31 -15.59 -8.70 -16.40
CA SER A 31 -15.07 -7.78 -17.41
C SER A 31 -15.01 -6.31 -16.95
N LEU A 32 -14.77 -6.06 -15.65
CA LEU A 32 -14.74 -4.71 -15.09
C LEU A 32 -13.47 -3.97 -15.54
N PRO A 33 -13.55 -2.68 -15.91
CA PRO A 33 -12.39 -1.94 -16.38
C PRO A 33 -11.39 -1.67 -15.26
N GLU A 34 -10.11 -1.85 -15.57
CA GLU A 34 -9.00 -1.38 -14.72
C GLU A 34 -9.00 0.16 -14.61
N TYR A 35 -8.53 0.67 -13.47
CA TYR A 35 -8.17 2.07 -13.29
C TYR A 35 -6.73 2.17 -12.76
N SER A 36 -5.88 2.88 -13.50
CA SER A 36 -4.50 3.25 -13.13
C SER A 36 -3.59 2.11 -12.65
N GLY A 37 -3.75 0.90 -13.17
CA GLY A 37 -2.96 -0.26 -12.72
C GLY A 37 -3.77 -1.30 -11.97
N GLU A 38 -4.94 -0.91 -11.44
CA GLU A 38 -5.66 -1.64 -10.41
C GLU A 38 -7.06 -2.08 -10.87
N PHE A 39 -7.47 -3.28 -10.46
CA PHE A 39 -8.82 -3.76 -10.71
C PHE A 39 -9.77 -3.34 -9.58
N PRO A 40 -11.06 -3.13 -9.87
CA PRO A 40 -12.04 -2.82 -8.84
C PRO A 40 -12.10 -3.90 -7.76
N VAL A 41 -12.07 -3.49 -6.49
CA VAL A 41 -12.12 -4.41 -5.35
C VAL A 41 -13.37 -5.30 -5.35
N ALA A 42 -14.47 -4.84 -5.96
CA ALA A 42 -15.69 -5.61 -6.15
C ALA A 42 -15.49 -6.89 -6.99
N ALA A 43 -14.47 -6.95 -7.84
CA ALA A 43 -14.12 -8.16 -8.59
C ALA A 43 -13.27 -9.16 -7.78
N MET A 44 -12.73 -8.77 -6.63
CA MET A 44 -11.73 -9.57 -5.92
C MET A 44 -12.23 -10.98 -5.57
N ALA A 45 -13.45 -11.10 -5.04
CA ALA A 45 -13.98 -12.40 -4.64
C ALA A 45 -14.26 -13.31 -5.84
N GLU A 46 -14.80 -12.79 -6.94
CA GLU A 46 -15.06 -13.59 -8.15
C GLU A 46 -13.77 -14.03 -8.84
N GLU A 47 -12.73 -13.19 -8.83
CA GLU A 47 -11.43 -13.51 -9.41
C GLU A 47 -10.71 -14.64 -8.67
N ILE A 48 -10.96 -14.77 -7.36
CA ILE A 48 -10.47 -15.89 -6.54
C ILE A 48 -11.34 -17.12 -6.75
N LEU A 49 -12.67 -16.99 -6.68
CA LEU A 49 -13.59 -18.13 -6.66
C LEU A 49 -13.78 -18.81 -8.01
N THR A 50 -13.64 -18.09 -9.13
CA THR A 50 -13.98 -18.61 -10.46
C THR A 50 -12.80 -19.39 -11.04
N PRO A 51 -12.91 -20.70 -11.30
CA PRO A 51 -11.84 -21.47 -11.91
C PRO A 51 -11.48 -20.98 -13.32
N GLY A 52 -10.26 -21.24 -13.76
CA GLY A 52 -9.81 -20.97 -15.13
C GLY A 52 -8.44 -20.33 -15.20
N ASP A 53 -7.98 -20.07 -16.42
CA ASP A 53 -6.70 -19.39 -16.65
C ASP A 53 -6.70 -18.01 -15.99
N GLY A 54 -5.63 -17.68 -15.27
CA GLY A 54 -5.50 -16.44 -14.51
C GLY A 54 -6.31 -16.34 -13.21
N GLN A 55 -6.90 -17.43 -12.71
CA GLN A 55 -7.53 -17.45 -11.38
C GLN A 55 -6.55 -17.02 -10.28
N ILE A 56 -7.00 -16.15 -9.36
CA ILE A 56 -6.19 -15.75 -8.20
C ILE A 56 -6.15 -16.91 -7.20
N ARG A 57 -4.97 -17.50 -7.02
CA ARG A 57 -4.72 -18.60 -6.07
C ARG A 57 -3.87 -18.18 -4.87
N ALA A 58 -3.20 -17.03 -4.97
CA ALA A 58 -2.40 -16.48 -3.88
C ALA A 58 -2.61 -14.97 -3.72
N MET A 59 -2.46 -14.48 -2.49
CA MET A 59 -2.63 -13.06 -2.16
C MET A 59 -1.59 -12.58 -1.14
N VAL A 60 -1.18 -11.32 -1.27
CA VAL A 60 -0.44 -10.60 -0.23
C VAL A 60 -1.29 -9.40 0.21
N THR A 61 -1.54 -9.26 1.51
CA THR A 61 -2.20 -8.08 2.09
C THR A 61 -1.21 -7.27 2.92
N VAL A 62 -1.35 -5.94 2.91
CA VAL A 62 -0.53 -5.02 3.71
C VAL A 62 -1.48 -4.08 4.46
N ALA A 63 -1.47 -4.16 5.79
CA ALA A 63 -2.29 -3.35 6.70
C ALA A 63 -3.77 -3.23 6.28
N GLY A 64 -4.37 -4.33 5.85
CA GLY A 64 -5.68 -4.35 5.19
C GLY A 64 -6.63 -5.40 5.73
N ASN A 65 -7.89 -5.01 5.93
CA ASN A 65 -8.99 -5.90 6.32
C ASN A 65 -10.16 -5.87 5.31
N PRO A 66 -9.94 -6.28 4.04
CA PRO A 66 -10.95 -6.23 2.99
C PRO A 66 -12.20 -7.06 3.29
N VAL A 67 -12.14 -8.10 4.11
CA VAL A 67 -13.35 -8.84 4.54
C VAL A 67 -14.36 -7.91 5.22
N LEU A 68 -13.91 -6.88 5.94
CA LEU A 68 -14.81 -5.88 6.55
C LEU A 68 -14.87 -4.55 5.81
N SER A 69 -13.84 -4.18 5.04
CA SER A 69 -13.77 -2.87 4.39
C SER A 69 -14.22 -2.85 2.93
N THR A 70 -14.68 -3.98 2.38
CA THR A 70 -15.11 -4.08 0.97
C THR A 70 -16.53 -4.65 0.85
N PRO A 71 -17.22 -4.43 -0.29
CA PRO A 71 -18.55 -4.98 -0.51
C PRO A 71 -18.57 -6.51 -0.44
N ASN A 72 -19.65 -7.05 0.11
CA ASN A 72 -19.90 -8.49 0.21
C ASN A 72 -18.79 -9.29 0.93
N GLY A 73 -18.36 -8.82 2.10
CA GLY A 73 -17.36 -9.47 2.95
C GLY A 73 -17.57 -10.97 3.20
N ARG A 74 -18.83 -11.45 3.29
CA ARG A 74 -19.11 -12.89 3.44
C ARG A 74 -18.68 -13.73 2.24
N GLN A 75 -18.78 -13.19 1.03
CA GLN A 75 -18.28 -13.86 -0.16
C GLN A 75 -16.75 -13.82 -0.20
N LEU A 76 -16.17 -12.69 0.17
CA LEU A 76 -14.71 -12.55 0.21
C LEU A 76 -14.07 -13.44 1.28
N ASP A 77 -14.68 -13.58 2.46
CA ASP A 77 -14.24 -14.51 3.52
C ASP A 77 -14.16 -15.95 3.00
N LYS A 78 -15.19 -16.39 2.26
CA LYS A 78 -15.19 -17.71 1.59
C LYS A 78 -14.10 -17.82 0.52
N ALA A 79 -13.89 -16.75 -0.24
CA ALA A 79 -12.87 -16.71 -1.28
C ALA A 79 -11.46 -16.85 -0.69
N MET A 80 -11.16 -16.07 0.35
CA MET A 80 -9.87 -16.08 1.05
C MET A 80 -9.56 -17.45 1.65
N ALA A 81 -10.56 -18.15 2.20
CA ALA A 81 -10.40 -19.51 2.72
C ALA A 81 -10.02 -20.55 1.63
N GLY A 82 -10.27 -20.24 0.35
CA GLY A 82 -9.94 -21.09 -0.78
C GLY A 82 -8.60 -20.75 -1.45
N LEU A 83 -7.86 -19.74 -0.98
CA LEU A 83 -6.53 -19.44 -1.47
C LEU A 83 -5.55 -20.56 -1.10
N GLU A 84 -4.61 -20.83 -1.99
CA GLU A 84 -3.53 -21.80 -1.72
C GLU A 84 -2.43 -21.20 -0.88
N PHE A 85 -2.22 -19.90 -1.03
CA PHE A 85 -1.25 -19.18 -0.23
C PHE A 85 -1.69 -17.74 0.02
N MET A 86 -1.58 -17.31 1.26
CA MET A 86 -1.82 -15.94 1.66
C MET A 86 -0.76 -15.51 2.66
N ALA A 87 -0.12 -14.37 2.40
CA ALA A 87 0.74 -13.69 3.34
C ALA A 87 0.14 -12.34 3.74
N ALA A 88 0.22 -11.99 5.02
CA ALA A 88 -0.24 -10.70 5.52
C ALA A 88 0.91 -9.95 6.20
N ILE A 89 1.09 -8.68 5.86
CA ILE A 89 1.92 -7.75 6.61
C ILE A 89 0.98 -6.91 7.47
N ASP A 90 0.77 -7.34 8.71
CA ASP A 90 -0.24 -6.76 9.59
C ASP A 90 0.15 -6.93 11.06
N ILE A 91 -0.30 -6.00 11.89
CA ILE A 91 -0.04 -5.96 13.33
C ILE A 91 -1.09 -6.78 14.12
N TYR A 92 -2.21 -7.14 13.49
CA TYR A 92 -3.29 -7.90 14.11
C TYR A 92 -3.72 -9.13 13.30
N ILE A 93 -4.21 -10.12 14.03
CA ILE A 93 -5.08 -11.16 13.47
C ILE A 93 -6.50 -10.56 13.40
N ASN A 94 -7.00 -10.39 12.18
CA ASN A 94 -8.31 -9.83 11.87
C ASN A 94 -9.10 -10.78 10.94
N GLU A 95 -10.29 -10.37 10.52
CA GLU A 95 -11.22 -11.17 9.70
C GLU A 95 -10.62 -11.58 8.36
N THR A 96 -9.70 -10.77 7.83
CA THR A 96 -8.94 -11.09 6.62
C THR A 96 -7.70 -11.91 6.95
N THR A 97 -6.87 -11.45 7.88
CA THR A 97 -5.54 -12.05 8.10
C THR A 97 -5.60 -13.40 8.79
N ARG A 98 -6.74 -13.79 9.38
CA ARG A 98 -6.98 -15.16 9.88
C ARG A 98 -6.89 -16.24 8.79
N HIS A 99 -7.00 -15.86 7.51
CA HIS A 99 -6.84 -16.76 6.37
C HIS A 99 -5.38 -16.90 5.90
N ALA A 100 -4.47 -16.07 6.42
CA ALA A 100 -3.08 -16.06 6.01
C ALA A 100 -2.32 -17.30 6.51
N ASN A 101 -1.50 -17.89 5.64
CA ASN A 101 -0.53 -18.91 6.01
C ASN A 101 0.63 -18.32 6.82
N ILE A 102 0.99 -17.06 6.54
CA ILE A 102 2.08 -16.35 7.21
C ILE A 102 1.61 -14.92 7.50
N ILE A 103 1.79 -14.48 8.75
CA ILE A 103 1.63 -13.08 9.16
C ILE A 103 3.00 -12.54 9.56
N LEU A 104 3.40 -11.42 8.94
CA LEU A 104 4.67 -10.74 9.15
C LEU A 104 4.39 -9.40 9.84
N PRO A 105 4.55 -9.31 11.18
CA PRO A 105 4.22 -8.10 11.91
C PRO A 105 5.27 -7.00 11.70
N PRO A 106 4.88 -5.81 11.20
CA PRO A 106 5.76 -4.65 11.20
C PRO A 106 5.78 -3.95 12.56
N THR A 107 6.74 -3.05 12.78
CA THR A 107 6.68 -2.02 13.84
C THR A 107 5.39 -1.21 13.78
N THR A 108 4.92 -0.67 14.90
CA THR A 108 3.62 0.00 14.94
C THR A 108 3.56 1.23 15.84
N GLY A 109 2.51 2.03 15.67
CA GLY A 109 2.16 3.13 16.57
C GLY A 109 3.29 4.15 16.75
N LEU A 110 3.80 4.24 17.97
CA LEU A 110 4.80 5.22 18.36
C LEU A 110 6.25 4.79 18.06
N GLU A 111 6.44 3.60 17.51
CA GLU A 111 7.75 3.08 17.05
C GLU A 111 8.04 3.42 15.57
N THR A 112 7.04 3.94 14.85
CA THR A 112 7.18 4.33 13.45
C THR A 112 7.14 5.85 13.30
N GLU A 113 7.98 6.35 12.41
CA GLU A 113 7.80 7.68 11.85
C GLU A 113 6.57 7.72 10.95
N HIS A 114 6.01 8.93 10.78
CA HIS A 114 4.85 9.10 9.92
C HIS A 114 4.86 10.45 9.20
N TYR A 115 4.60 10.39 7.89
CA TYR A 115 4.20 11.52 7.07
C TYR A 115 3.12 11.02 6.10
N ASP A 116 1.95 11.66 6.13
CA ASP A 116 0.80 11.20 5.37
C ASP A 116 0.86 11.68 3.90
N ILE A 117 1.32 10.83 3.01
CA ILE A 117 1.42 11.19 1.58
C ILE A 117 0.03 11.23 0.93
N ILE A 118 -0.85 10.29 1.26
CA ILE A 118 -2.10 10.05 0.52
C ILE A 118 -3.19 11.03 0.95
N PHE A 119 -3.45 11.19 2.25
CA PHE A 119 -4.53 12.06 2.68
C PHE A 119 -4.20 13.55 2.54
N HIS A 120 -2.93 13.93 2.45
CA HIS A 120 -2.56 15.29 2.03
C HIS A 120 -3.02 15.61 0.60
N LEU A 121 -3.14 14.63 -0.30
CA LEU A 121 -3.71 14.81 -1.65
C LEU A 121 -5.24 15.04 -1.63
N LEU A 122 -5.91 14.53 -0.59
CA LEU A 122 -7.37 14.59 -0.43
C LEU A 122 -7.82 15.71 0.53
N ALA A 123 -6.86 16.39 1.17
CA ALA A 123 -7.12 17.42 2.16
C ALA A 123 -7.70 18.69 1.51
N VAL A 124 -8.60 19.35 2.24
CA VAL A 124 -9.17 20.66 1.86
C VAL A 124 -8.28 21.84 2.24
N HIS A 125 -7.24 21.60 3.05
CA HIS A 125 -6.22 22.56 3.44
C HIS A 125 -4.81 21.99 3.25
N ASN A 126 -3.89 22.85 2.81
CA ASN A 126 -2.47 22.48 2.74
C ASN A 126 -1.92 22.32 4.14
N THR A 127 -1.45 21.12 4.44
CA THR A 127 -0.82 20.77 5.70
C THR A 127 0.43 19.94 5.39
N ALA A 128 1.41 19.99 6.29
CA ALA A 128 2.60 19.16 6.23
C ALA A 128 3.02 18.90 7.68
N LYS A 129 3.01 17.65 8.09
CA LYS A 129 3.42 17.25 9.44
C LYS A 129 4.19 15.94 9.36
N TYR A 130 5.46 16.00 9.76
CA TYR A 130 6.23 14.80 10.05
C TYR A 130 6.09 14.50 11.55
N SER A 131 5.93 13.23 11.88
CA SER A 131 5.94 12.75 13.26
C SER A 131 7.11 11.78 13.41
N PRO A 132 8.16 12.12 14.18
CA PRO A 132 9.23 11.18 14.46
C PRO A 132 8.74 10.04 15.36
N PRO A 133 9.42 8.88 15.38
CA PRO A 133 9.10 7.82 16.32
C PRO A 133 9.43 8.30 17.74
N LEU A 134 8.60 7.92 18.71
CA LEU A 134 8.82 8.21 20.13
C LEU A 134 9.59 7.09 20.83
N PHE A 135 9.44 5.85 20.35
CA PHE A 135 10.15 4.68 20.88
C PHE A 135 11.06 4.09 19.81
N GLU A 136 12.20 3.57 20.25
CA GLU A 136 13.07 2.78 19.39
C GLU A 136 12.44 1.40 19.16
N LYS A 137 12.58 0.87 17.95
CA LYS A 137 12.21 -0.52 17.68
C LYS A 137 13.23 -1.48 18.30
N GLU A 138 12.79 -2.67 18.66
CA GLU A 138 13.64 -3.77 19.07
C GLU A 138 14.56 -4.24 17.91
N PRO A 139 15.71 -4.87 18.21
CA PRO A 139 16.67 -5.32 17.20
C PRO A 139 16.06 -6.26 16.15
N GLU A 140 15.18 -7.17 16.57
CA GLU A 140 14.56 -8.18 15.70
C GLU A 140 13.30 -7.67 14.99
N GLN A 141 12.69 -6.58 15.47
CA GLN A 141 11.54 -5.96 14.81
C GLN A 141 11.95 -5.38 13.45
N ARG A 142 11.01 -5.38 12.50
CA ARG A 142 11.20 -4.78 11.19
C ARG A 142 10.08 -3.79 10.89
N HIS A 143 10.42 -2.70 10.23
CA HIS A 143 9.41 -1.85 9.60
C HIS A 143 8.79 -2.57 8.39
N ASP A 144 7.59 -2.15 7.99
CA ASP A 144 6.89 -2.64 6.80
C ASP A 144 7.77 -2.55 5.53
N TRP A 145 8.47 -1.44 5.33
CA TRP A 145 9.38 -1.23 4.20
C TRP A 145 10.57 -2.20 4.23
N GLN A 146 11.06 -2.59 5.42
CA GLN A 146 12.13 -3.57 5.55
C GLN A 146 11.64 -4.98 5.19
N ILE A 147 10.41 -5.32 5.59
CA ILE A 147 9.77 -6.58 5.22
C ILE A 147 9.58 -6.64 3.71
N LEU A 148 9.04 -5.60 3.10
CA LEU A 148 8.81 -5.52 1.66
C LEU A 148 10.11 -5.58 0.84
N GLN A 149 11.18 -4.90 1.29
CA GLN A 149 12.50 -5.00 0.66
C GLN A 149 13.06 -6.43 0.75
N ALA A 150 13.01 -7.04 1.93
CA ALA A 150 13.51 -8.40 2.14
C ALA A 150 12.75 -9.46 1.32
N LEU A 151 11.44 -9.28 1.13
CA LEU A 151 10.62 -10.12 0.24
C LEU A 151 10.99 -9.89 -1.22
N THR A 152 11.10 -8.63 -1.65
CA THR A 152 11.47 -8.27 -3.03
C THR A 152 12.82 -8.86 -3.40
N GLU A 153 13.81 -8.77 -2.53
CA GLU A 153 15.14 -9.36 -2.71
C GLU A 153 15.09 -10.87 -2.95
N ARG A 154 14.36 -11.59 -2.08
CA ARG A 154 14.27 -13.06 -2.14
C ARG A 154 13.49 -13.55 -3.35
N LEU A 155 12.46 -12.81 -3.76
CA LEU A 155 11.61 -13.18 -4.89
C LEU A 155 12.22 -12.81 -6.24
N SER A 156 12.94 -11.68 -6.32
CA SER A 156 13.56 -11.21 -7.57
C SER A 156 14.98 -11.73 -7.79
N GLY A 157 15.67 -12.16 -6.72
CA GLY A 157 17.10 -12.46 -6.75
C GLY A 157 18.00 -11.24 -6.93
N GLN A 158 17.43 -10.03 -6.91
CA GLN A 158 18.17 -8.78 -7.03
C GLN A 158 18.40 -8.18 -5.63
N PRO A 159 19.56 -7.54 -5.39
CA PRO A 159 19.77 -6.82 -4.14
C PRO A 159 18.77 -5.66 -4.03
N GLY A 160 18.21 -5.46 -2.85
CA GLY A 160 17.37 -4.32 -2.55
C GLY A 160 18.24 -3.06 -2.54
N ASN A 161 17.59 -1.91 -2.68
CA ASN A 161 18.29 -0.63 -2.60
C ASN A 161 18.74 -0.30 -1.17
N GLY A 162 18.24 -1.02 -0.14
CA GLY A 162 18.55 -0.80 1.27
C GLY A 162 18.17 0.59 1.79
N MET A 163 17.42 1.36 0.99
CA MET A 163 17.12 2.75 1.30
C MET A 163 15.91 2.81 2.21
N ALA A 164 16.07 3.48 3.35
CA ALA A 164 14.96 3.88 4.19
C ALA A 164 14.10 4.94 3.45
N PRO A 165 12.82 5.15 3.82
CA PRO A 165 11.93 6.06 3.09
C PRO A 165 12.24 7.56 3.28
N GLN A 166 12.95 7.95 4.33
CA GLN A 166 13.19 9.37 4.68
C GLN A 166 13.93 10.17 3.60
N PRO A 167 15.00 9.66 2.96
CA PRO A 167 15.64 10.38 1.85
C PRO A 167 14.70 10.59 0.66
N MET A 168 13.80 9.64 0.39
CA MET A 168 12.80 9.79 -0.68
C MET A 168 11.76 10.85 -0.31
N LEU A 169 11.31 10.86 0.94
CA LEU A 169 10.41 11.89 1.47
C LEU A 169 11.04 13.29 1.40
N ASP A 170 12.28 13.45 1.88
CA ASP A 170 12.98 14.74 1.86
C ASP A 170 13.17 15.25 0.43
N PHE A 171 13.54 14.37 -0.51
CA PHE A 171 13.60 14.73 -1.93
C PHE A 171 12.24 15.21 -2.44
N ALA A 172 11.16 14.48 -2.14
CA ALA A 172 9.82 14.83 -2.60
C ALA A 172 9.33 16.17 -2.04
N LEU A 173 9.59 16.45 -0.75
CA LEU A 173 9.26 17.73 -0.12
C LEU A 173 10.01 18.92 -0.76
N ARG A 174 11.30 18.74 -1.06
CA ARG A 174 12.12 19.76 -1.73
C ARG A 174 11.70 19.97 -3.17
N ALA A 175 11.32 18.90 -3.86
CA ALA A 175 10.82 18.94 -5.23
C ALA A 175 9.39 19.51 -5.32
N GLY A 176 8.64 19.48 -4.21
CA GLY A 176 7.26 19.93 -4.14
C GLY A 176 7.06 21.45 -4.20
N PRO A 177 5.79 21.92 -4.26
CA PRO A 177 5.44 23.32 -4.48
C PRO A 177 5.96 24.28 -3.41
N HIS A 178 6.08 23.79 -2.17
CA HIS A 178 6.46 24.60 -1.00
C HIS A 178 7.95 24.53 -0.68
N ARG A 179 8.74 23.75 -1.43
CA ARG A 179 10.21 23.61 -1.26
C ARG A 179 10.64 23.31 0.19
N LEU A 180 9.84 22.52 0.90
CA LEU A 180 10.13 22.14 2.28
C LEU A 180 11.25 21.09 2.32
N SER A 181 11.80 20.87 3.50
CA SER A 181 12.72 19.78 3.80
C SER A 181 12.22 19.03 5.03
N LEU A 182 12.61 17.78 5.16
CA LEU A 182 12.26 16.97 6.33
C LEU A 182 12.75 17.61 7.63
N LYS A 183 13.94 18.25 7.59
CA LYS A 183 14.53 18.97 8.72
C LYS A 183 13.68 20.15 9.21
N GLN A 184 12.86 20.76 8.34
CA GLN A 184 11.97 21.87 8.73
C GLN A 184 10.68 21.37 9.40
N LEU A 185 10.41 20.06 9.34
CA LEU A 185 9.19 19.44 9.89
C LEU A 185 9.45 18.68 11.20
N ILE A 186 10.69 18.67 11.69
CA ILE A 186 11.12 18.11 12.98
C ILE A 186 11.32 19.28 13.95
#